data_AF-A0A8D8TD65-F1
#
_entry.id   AF-A0A8D8TD65-F1
#
_cell.length_a   1.000
_cell.length_b   1.000
_cell.length_c   1.000
_cell.angle_alpha   90.00
_cell.angle_beta   90.00
_cell.angle_gamma   90.00
#
_symmetry.space_group_name_H-M   'P 1'
#
loop_
_entity.id
_entity.type
_entity.pdbx_description
1 polymer ?
#
loop_
_entity_poly.entity_id
_entity_poly.type
_entity_poly.pdbx_seq_one_letter_code
_entity_poly.pdbx_strand_id
1 'polypeptide(L)'
;AGSVRFNHLVVNKVTGQIYVGAVNQLYQLTQDLDLVQSEVTGPHYDSTDCAADMFCPKDAVKRLTNNHNKVLVIDYAHNMTLVICGSLYQGSCTVRSPQNISVVVRTSSNPKPVAANNGEASTVAFIAPGPPDPITNTIQQVMYVGATFTGNSTYRNVPSIASRSLDLDPDNLFEIATSDANTGTKMSVTQTSYIINYVYGFSSEGFSYFLTTQRKTVNDTSPYISKLVRICHNDPKYYSYTEIPITCNSDSEKQYNLVQAGFVRKPGSDLAKDMGITSQDDVLFAVFAESKNPGGKGSNRPKNSSA
;
A
#
# COMPACT_ATOMS: atom_id res chain seq x y z
N ALA A 1 -23.27 -7.26 -20.06
CA ALA A 1 -22.09 -7.64 -19.26
C ALA A 1 -21.79 -6.50 -18.29
N GLY A 2 -21.74 -6.75 -16.98
CA GLY A 2 -21.38 -5.72 -16.01
C GLY A 2 -19.92 -5.32 -16.18
N SER A 3 -19.62 -4.02 -16.17
CA SER A 3 -18.25 -3.51 -16.29
C SER A 3 -17.41 -3.94 -15.08
N VAL A 4 -16.34 -4.69 -15.32
CA VAL A 4 -15.37 -5.09 -14.29
C VAL A 4 -14.49 -3.88 -13.96
N ARG A 5 -14.39 -3.52 -12.68
CA ARG A 5 -13.53 -2.43 -12.21
C ARG A 5 -12.14 -2.98 -11.85
N PHE A 6 -11.11 -2.55 -12.58
CA PHE A 6 -9.72 -2.86 -12.30
C PHE A 6 -9.14 -1.97 -11.20
N ASN A 7 -8.21 -2.48 -10.40
CA ASN A 7 -7.61 -1.81 -9.26
C ASN A 7 -6.09 -1.66 -9.39
N HIS A 8 -5.38 -2.74 -9.67
CA HIS A 8 -3.91 -2.75 -9.72
C HIS A 8 -3.41 -3.57 -10.90
N LEU A 9 -2.21 -3.22 -11.37
CA LEU A 9 -1.48 -3.95 -12.39
C LEU A 9 -0.02 -4.03 -11.96
N VAL A 10 0.58 -5.21 -12.08
CA VAL A 10 2.03 -5.39 -11.89
C VAL A 10 2.58 -6.26 -13.02
N VAL A 11 3.78 -5.92 -13.48
CA VAL A 11 4.52 -6.67 -14.49
C VAL A 11 5.69 -7.36 -13.81
N ASN A 12 5.84 -8.67 -14.04
CA ASN A 12 7.02 -9.40 -13.64
C ASN A 12 8.20 -8.93 -14.52
N LYS A 13 9.21 -8.31 -13.91
CA LYS A 13 10.36 -7.74 -14.63
C LYS A 13 11.26 -8.80 -15.27
N VAL A 14 11.17 -10.06 -14.83
CA VAL A 14 11.99 -11.18 -15.31
C VAL A 14 11.27 -11.90 -16.46
N THR A 15 9.99 -12.23 -16.29
CA THR A 15 9.22 -13.00 -17.28
C THR A 15 8.37 -12.15 -18.22
N GLY A 16 8.14 -10.88 -17.87
CA GLY A 16 7.19 -9.97 -18.50
C GLY A 16 5.71 -10.37 -18.32
N GLN A 17 5.42 -11.44 -17.56
CA GLN A 17 4.04 -11.81 -17.23
C GLN A 17 3.34 -10.65 -16.51
N ILE A 18 2.10 -10.37 -16.88
CA ILE A 18 1.30 -9.28 -16.32
C ILE A 18 0.25 -9.88 -15.39
N TYR A 19 0.09 -9.29 -14.20
CA TYR A 19 -0.96 -9.66 -13.26
C TYR A 19 -1.83 -8.44 -12.99
N VAL A 20 -3.15 -8.65 -12.99
CA VAL A 20 -4.13 -7.59 -12.82
C VAL A 20 -5.08 -7.94 -11.69
N GLY A 21 -5.18 -7.04 -10.71
CA GLY A 21 -6.13 -7.11 -9.61
C GLY A 21 -7.36 -6.28 -9.91
N ALA A 22 -8.54 -6.88 -9.75
CA ALA A 22 -9.83 -6.24 -9.98
C ALA A 22 -10.79 -6.49 -8.83
N VAL A 23 -11.98 -5.88 -8.91
CA VAL A 23 -13.08 -6.21 -8.01
C VAL A 23 -13.57 -7.62 -8.33
N ASN A 24 -13.55 -8.50 -7.32
CA ASN A 24 -13.99 -9.90 -7.37
C ASN A 24 -13.20 -10.82 -8.30
N GLN A 25 -12.11 -10.35 -8.91
CA GLN A 25 -11.37 -11.09 -9.93
C GLN A 25 -9.86 -10.79 -9.85
N LEU A 26 -9.06 -11.79 -10.22
CA LEU A 26 -7.64 -11.67 -10.52
C LEU A 26 -7.38 -12.22 -11.92
N TYR A 27 -6.45 -11.61 -12.64
CA TYR A 27 -6.06 -12.04 -13.99
C TYR A 27 -4.55 -12.20 -14.10
N GLN A 28 -4.14 -13.21 -14.85
CA GLN A 28 -2.78 -13.45 -15.29
C GLN A 28 -2.78 -13.39 -16.81
N LEU A 29 -1.95 -12.53 -17.37
CA LEU A 29 -1.92 -12.17 -18.79
C LEU A 29 -0.51 -12.31 -19.33
N THR A 30 -0.36 -12.72 -20.59
CA THR A 30 0.93 -12.69 -21.30
C THR A 30 1.42 -11.26 -21.48
N GLN A 31 2.64 -11.10 -22.00
CA GLN A 31 3.19 -9.77 -22.38
C GLN A 31 2.30 -9.07 -23.43
N ASP A 32 1.65 -9.86 -24.29
CA ASP A 32 0.75 -9.38 -25.35
C ASP A 32 -0.70 -9.16 -24.86
N LEU A 33 -0.92 -9.23 -23.54
CA LEU A 33 -2.22 -9.08 -22.88
C LEU A 33 -3.22 -10.22 -23.15
N ASP A 34 -2.76 -11.38 -23.62
CA ASP A 34 -3.62 -12.56 -23.75
C ASP A 34 -3.89 -13.19 -22.38
N LEU A 35 -5.15 -13.58 -22.15
CA LEU A 35 -5.55 -14.21 -20.90
C LEU A 35 -4.94 -15.60 -20.75
N VAL A 36 -4.14 -15.80 -19.70
CA VAL A 36 -3.57 -17.09 -19.32
C VAL A 36 -4.43 -17.77 -18.26
N GLN A 37 -4.81 -17.03 -17.21
CA GLN A 37 -5.61 -17.54 -16.10
C GLN A 37 -6.44 -16.42 -15.49
N SER A 38 -7.63 -16.76 -14.97
CA SER A 38 -8.45 -15.88 -14.15
C SER A 38 -8.93 -16.59 -12.90
N GLU A 39 -9.04 -15.87 -11.80
CA GLU A 39 -9.48 -16.39 -10.51
C GLU A 39 -10.55 -15.50 -9.90
N VAL A 40 -11.68 -16.09 -9.51
CA VAL A 40 -12.76 -15.41 -8.80
C VAL A 40 -12.37 -15.23 -7.34
N THR A 41 -12.35 -13.99 -6.87
CA THR A 41 -12.01 -13.64 -5.47
C THR A 41 -13.19 -13.10 -4.67
N GLY A 42 -14.38 -13.03 -5.28
CA GLY A 42 -15.61 -12.60 -4.63
C GLY A 42 -16.78 -12.51 -5.62
N PRO A 43 -17.92 -11.95 -5.19
CA PRO A 43 -18.19 -11.50 -3.83
C PRO A 43 -18.38 -12.67 -2.86
N HIS A 44 -18.20 -12.43 -1.55
CA HIS A 44 -18.47 -13.41 -0.50
C HIS A 44 -19.32 -12.81 0.62
N TYR A 45 -19.96 -13.66 1.42
CA TYR A 45 -20.68 -13.23 2.62
C TYR A 45 -19.69 -12.82 3.71
N ASP A 46 -19.66 -11.52 4.02
CA ASP A 46 -18.74 -10.93 4.99
C ASP A 46 -19.45 -9.83 5.80
N SER A 47 -18.87 -9.47 6.95
CA SER A 47 -19.28 -8.33 7.75
C SER A 47 -18.06 -7.65 8.37
N THR A 48 -18.11 -6.33 8.49
CA THR A 48 -17.09 -5.58 9.24
C THR A 48 -17.10 -5.93 10.73
N ASP A 49 -18.15 -6.56 11.23
CA ASP A 49 -18.26 -7.06 12.61
C ASP A 49 -17.62 -8.44 12.81
N CYS A 50 -17.02 -9.02 11.77
CA CYS A 50 -16.26 -10.27 11.85
C CYS A 50 -14.75 -10.00 11.92
N ALA A 51 -14.00 -10.90 12.53
CA ALA A 51 -12.55 -10.87 12.52
C ALA A 51 -11.96 -11.39 11.20
N ALA A 52 -10.64 -11.21 11.02
CA ALA A 52 -9.91 -11.62 9.82
C ALA A 52 -9.85 -13.13 9.61
N ASP A 53 -9.91 -13.91 10.69
CA ASP A 53 -10.01 -15.37 10.72
C ASP A 53 -11.44 -15.89 10.46
N MET A 54 -12.34 -15.01 10.02
CA MET A 54 -13.75 -15.29 9.73
C MET A 54 -14.60 -15.62 10.97
N PHE A 55 -14.05 -15.47 12.19
CA PHE A 55 -14.85 -15.52 13.41
C PHE A 55 -15.84 -14.35 13.46
N CYS A 56 -17.09 -14.63 13.81
CA CYS A 56 -18.14 -13.61 13.89
C CYS A 56 -18.96 -13.77 15.17
N PRO A 57 -19.31 -12.66 15.85
CA PRO A 57 -20.36 -12.63 16.86
C PRO A 57 -21.67 -13.22 16.33
N LYS A 58 -22.50 -13.77 17.23
CA LYS A 58 -23.77 -14.42 16.85
C LYS A 58 -24.77 -13.46 16.19
N ASP A 59 -24.68 -12.19 16.54
CA ASP A 59 -25.51 -11.09 16.06
C ASP A 59 -24.95 -10.41 14.80
N ALA A 60 -23.75 -10.76 14.36
CA ALA A 60 -23.14 -10.19 13.17
C ALA A 60 -23.90 -10.63 11.90
N VAL A 61 -24.40 -9.65 11.15
CA VAL A 61 -25.13 -9.91 9.90
C VAL A 61 -24.17 -9.86 8.71
N LYS A 62 -23.86 -11.01 8.13
CA LYS A 62 -23.07 -11.10 6.90
C LYS A 62 -23.89 -10.68 5.68
N ARG A 63 -23.27 -9.94 4.76
CA ARG A 63 -23.86 -9.56 3.48
C ARG A 63 -22.92 -9.93 2.34
N LEU A 64 -23.50 -10.20 1.17
CA LEU A 64 -22.72 -10.41 -0.04
C LEU A 64 -21.95 -9.13 -0.36
N THR A 65 -20.64 -9.17 -0.18
CA THR A 65 -19.76 -8.00 -0.24
C THR A 65 -18.70 -8.23 -1.31
N ASN A 66 -18.43 -7.21 -2.11
CA ASN A 66 -17.38 -7.25 -3.13
C ASN A 66 -15.99 -7.29 -2.49
N ASN A 67 -15.09 -8.07 -3.09
CA ASN A 67 -13.69 -8.09 -2.78
C ASN A 67 -12.93 -7.13 -3.70
N HIS A 68 -12.49 -6.00 -3.18
CA HIS A 68 -11.65 -5.06 -3.92
C HIS A 68 -10.19 -5.45 -3.75
N ASN A 69 -9.45 -5.64 -4.83
CA ASN A 69 -8.01 -5.86 -4.72
C ASN A 69 -7.33 -4.60 -4.16
N LYS A 70 -6.61 -4.73 -3.05
CA LYS A 70 -5.96 -3.63 -2.31
C LYS A 70 -4.44 -3.66 -2.41
N VAL A 71 -3.87 -4.84 -2.61
CA VAL A 71 -2.43 -5.05 -2.80
C VAL A 71 -2.23 -6.11 -3.86
N LEU A 72 -1.27 -5.87 -4.75
CA LEU A 72 -0.78 -6.82 -5.72
C LEU A 72 0.71 -6.54 -5.95
N VAL A 73 1.59 -7.31 -5.31
CA VAL A 73 3.04 -7.14 -5.40
C VAL A 73 3.74 -8.47 -5.64
N ILE A 74 4.90 -8.43 -6.31
CA ILE A 74 5.71 -9.62 -6.61
C ILE A 74 6.86 -9.68 -5.61
N ASP A 75 6.96 -10.79 -4.90
CA ASP A 75 8.07 -11.12 -4.02
C ASP A 75 9.16 -11.86 -4.81
N TYR A 76 10.12 -11.10 -5.32
CA TYR A 76 11.24 -11.64 -6.10
C TYR A 76 12.21 -12.48 -5.25
N ALA A 77 12.24 -12.31 -3.94
CA ALA A 77 13.14 -13.07 -3.06
C ALA A 77 12.63 -14.49 -2.82
N HIS A 78 11.30 -14.68 -2.77
CA HIS A 78 10.69 -15.98 -2.53
C HIS A 78 9.96 -16.49 -3.79
N ASN A 79 10.74 -16.97 -4.77
CA ASN A 79 10.25 -17.61 -6.00
C ASN A 79 9.29 -16.77 -6.84
N MET A 80 9.44 -15.44 -6.84
CA MET A 80 8.56 -14.51 -7.57
C MET A 80 7.08 -14.66 -7.21
N THR A 81 6.78 -15.08 -5.97
CA THR A 81 5.40 -15.30 -5.52
C THR A 81 4.60 -14.00 -5.47
N LEU A 82 3.28 -14.08 -5.63
CA LEU A 82 2.39 -12.93 -5.64
C LEU A 82 1.77 -12.73 -4.27
N VAL A 83 2.01 -11.59 -3.64
CA VAL A 83 1.28 -11.19 -2.44
C VAL A 83 0.04 -10.40 -2.85
N ILE A 84 -1.12 -10.91 -2.45
CA ILE A 84 -2.42 -10.36 -2.85
C ILE A 84 -3.26 -10.12 -1.61
N CYS A 85 -3.70 -8.88 -1.42
CA CYS A 85 -4.62 -8.52 -0.35
C CYS A 85 -5.95 -8.03 -0.91
N GLY A 86 -7.04 -8.49 -0.32
CA GLY A 86 -8.41 -8.08 -0.64
C GLY A 86 -8.96 -7.06 0.36
N SER A 87 -10.19 -6.60 0.14
CA SER A 87 -10.93 -5.81 1.14
C SER A 87 -11.76 -6.67 2.09
N LEU A 88 -12.07 -7.91 1.70
CA LEU A 88 -12.79 -8.86 2.55
C LEU A 88 -11.94 -9.31 3.73
N TYR A 89 -12.61 -9.86 4.75
CA TYR A 89 -11.97 -10.49 5.91
C TYR A 89 -11.00 -9.53 6.59
N GLN A 90 -11.47 -8.32 6.85
CA GLN A 90 -10.69 -7.23 7.45
C GLN A 90 -9.41 -6.81 6.71
N GLY A 91 -9.35 -7.06 5.40
CA GLY A 91 -8.19 -6.70 4.59
C GLY A 91 -7.09 -7.75 4.60
N SER A 92 -7.47 -9.03 4.58
CA SER A 92 -6.54 -10.17 4.64
C SER A 92 -5.77 -10.37 3.34
N CYS A 93 -4.60 -11.02 3.46
CA CYS A 93 -3.68 -11.30 2.35
C CYS A 93 -3.44 -12.79 2.16
N THR A 94 -3.08 -13.17 0.94
CA THR A 94 -2.65 -14.52 0.56
C THR A 94 -1.43 -14.43 -0.34
N VAL A 95 -0.62 -15.49 -0.38
CA VAL A 95 0.50 -15.62 -1.33
C VAL A 95 0.15 -16.66 -2.37
N ARG A 96 0.28 -16.31 -3.65
CA ARG A 96 -0.11 -17.15 -4.77
C ARG A 96 1.07 -17.48 -5.69
N SER A 97 0.96 -18.60 -6.40
CA SER A 97 1.94 -19.01 -7.40
C SER A 97 1.95 -18.03 -8.58
N PRO A 98 3.14 -17.65 -9.09
CA PRO A 98 3.23 -16.86 -10.32
C PRO A 98 2.93 -17.69 -11.58
N GLN A 99 3.07 -19.02 -11.55
CA GLN A 99 2.76 -19.87 -12.69
C GLN A 99 1.25 -20.05 -12.87
N ASN A 100 0.52 -20.19 -11.77
CA ASN A 100 -0.94 -20.30 -11.78
C ASN A 100 -1.52 -19.52 -10.59
N ILE A 101 -2.12 -18.36 -10.88
CA ILE A 101 -2.70 -17.48 -9.86
C ILE A 101 -3.90 -18.07 -9.12
N SER A 102 -4.47 -19.19 -9.54
CA SER A 102 -5.51 -19.90 -8.76
C SER A 102 -4.92 -20.71 -7.60
N VAL A 103 -3.62 -20.97 -7.60
CA VAL A 103 -2.95 -21.75 -6.54
C VAL A 103 -2.45 -20.81 -5.44
N VAL A 104 -3.04 -20.93 -4.25
CA VAL A 104 -2.54 -20.30 -3.02
C VAL A 104 -1.42 -21.17 -2.45
N VAL A 105 -0.22 -20.60 -2.35
CA VAL A 105 0.98 -21.33 -1.90
C VAL A 105 1.32 -21.06 -0.43
N ARG A 106 0.96 -19.88 0.10
CA ARG A 106 1.10 -19.57 1.53
C ARG A 106 -0.07 -18.72 2.03
N THR A 107 -0.50 -19.03 3.25
CA THR A 107 -1.48 -18.27 4.04
C THR A 107 -0.98 -18.18 5.46
N SER A 108 -1.30 -17.09 6.16
CA SER A 108 -0.98 -16.99 7.59
C SER A 108 -1.83 -17.96 8.40
N SER A 109 -1.24 -18.65 9.38
CA SER A 109 -1.98 -19.47 10.35
C SER A 109 -2.87 -18.63 11.26
N ASN A 110 -2.50 -17.36 11.46
CA ASN A 110 -3.20 -16.41 12.32
C ASN A 110 -3.57 -15.15 11.52
N PRO A 111 -4.58 -15.20 10.62
CA PRO A 111 -4.90 -14.09 9.74
C PRO A 111 -5.06 -12.76 10.49
N LYS A 112 -4.26 -11.77 10.10
CA LYS A 112 -4.35 -10.40 10.64
C LYS A 112 -4.90 -9.46 9.58
N PRO A 113 -5.60 -8.40 10.02
CA PRO A 113 -5.86 -7.24 9.17
C PRO A 113 -4.55 -6.64 8.64
N VAL A 114 -4.39 -6.54 7.33
CA VAL A 114 -3.20 -5.94 6.68
C VAL A 114 -3.58 -4.73 5.84
N ALA A 115 -4.55 -4.87 4.94
CA ALA A 115 -4.99 -3.81 4.03
C ALA A 115 -6.22 -3.04 4.57
N ALA A 116 -6.66 -2.02 3.82
CA ALA A 116 -7.95 -1.37 4.07
C ALA A 116 -9.12 -2.27 3.65
N ASN A 117 -10.05 -2.52 4.57
CA ASN A 117 -11.23 -3.37 4.35
C ASN A 117 -12.38 -2.64 3.62
N ASN A 118 -12.07 -1.59 2.87
CA ASN A 118 -13.04 -0.74 2.19
C ASN A 118 -12.57 -0.49 0.74
N GLY A 119 -13.52 -0.43 -0.19
CA GLY A 119 -13.23 -0.27 -1.62
C GLY A 119 -12.54 1.06 -1.98
N GLU A 120 -12.83 2.14 -1.25
CA GLU A 120 -12.34 3.50 -1.52
C GLU A 120 -11.12 3.89 -0.66
N ALA A 121 -11.03 3.38 0.56
CA ALA A 121 -9.89 3.66 1.46
C ALA A 121 -8.59 3.10 0.86
N SER A 122 -7.52 3.89 0.85
CA SER A 122 -6.30 3.51 0.14
C SER A 122 -5.44 2.50 0.91
N THR A 123 -4.66 1.75 0.16
CA THR A 123 -3.59 0.90 0.67
C THR A 123 -2.46 0.95 -0.35
N VAL A 124 -1.25 1.19 0.12
CA VAL A 124 -0.03 1.12 -0.68
C VAL A 124 0.85 0.06 -0.05
N ALA A 125 1.39 -0.83 -0.86
CA ALA A 125 2.36 -1.81 -0.41
C ALA A 125 3.47 -1.98 -1.44
N PHE A 126 4.69 -2.22 -0.94
CA PHE A 126 5.86 -2.57 -1.75
C PHE A 126 6.83 -3.40 -0.90
N ILE A 127 7.69 -4.17 -1.57
CA ILE A 127 8.67 -5.04 -0.92
C ILE A 127 10.04 -4.38 -1.04
N ALA A 128 10.76 -4.32 0.07
CA ALA A 128 12.09 -3.74 0.17
C ALA A 128 12.88 -4.38 1.34
N PRO A 129 14.20 -4.14 1.42
CA PRO A 129 14.97 -4.54 2.59
C PRO A 129 14.36 -3.99 3.87
N GLY A 130 14.26 -4.82 4.91
CA GLY A 130 13.82 -4.44 6.24
C GLY A 130 14.94 -4.58 7.28
N PRO A 131 14.59 -4.44 8.57
CA PRO A 131 15.55 -4.60 9.63
C PRO A 131 16.20 -5.98 9.58
N PRO A 132 17.48 -6.10 9.97
CA PRO A 132 18.12 -7.40 10.04
C PRO A 132 17.40 -8.27 11.07
N ASP A 133 17.32 -9.55 10.75
CA ASP A 133 16.80 -10.56 11.69
C ASP A 133 17.59 -10.51 13.01
N PRO A 134 16.93 -10.43 14.18
CA PRO A 134 17.62 -10.29 15.46
C PRO A 134 18.56 -11.45 15.81
N ILE A 135 18.33 -12.65 15.24
CA ILE A 135 19.06 -13.87 15.58
C ILE A 135 20.18 -14.12 14.57
N THR A 136 19.85 -14.08 13.28
CA THR A 136 20.75 -14.42 12.18
C THR A 136 21.52 -13.21 11.64
N ASN A 137 21.09 -11.99 12.00
CA ASN A 137 21.63 -10.72 11.53
C ASN A 137 21.63 -10.58 9.99
N THR A 138 20.79 -11.34 9.30
CA THR A 138 20.63 -11.27 7.85
C THR A 138 19.60 -10.22 7.47
N ILE A 139 19.87 -9.47 6.40
CA ILE A 139 18.91 -8.51 5.83
C ILE A 139 17.73 -9.30 5.27
N GLN A 140 16.53 -9.07 5.80
CA GLN A 140 15.30 -9.67 5.31
C GLN A 140 14.58 -8.75 4.32
N GLN A 141 13.85 -9.33 3.37
CA GLN A 141 12.86 -8.58 2.60
C GLN A 141 11.56 -8.53 3.39
N VAL A 142 11.01 -7.32 3.53
CA VAL A 142 9.75 -7.09 4.23
C VAL A 142 8.78 -6.36 3.31
N MET A 143 7.50 -6.52 3.56
CA MET A 143 6.46 -5.75 2.88
C MET A 143 6.11 -4.51 3.70
N TYR A 144 6.45 -3.34 3.19
CA TYR A 144 6.01 -2.07 3.76
C TYR A 144 4.57 -1.82 3.33
N VAL A 145 3.67 -1.56 4.28
CA VAL A 145 2.24 -1.35 4.04
C VAL A 145 1.81 -0.05 4.70
N GLY A 146 1.24 0.86 3.91
CA GLY A 146 0.48 2.01 4.37
C GLY A 146 -1.00 1.77 4.12
N ALA A 147 -1.82 1.73 5.16
CA ALA A 147 -3.26 1.44 5.04
C ALA A 147 -4.10 2.51 5.72
N THR A 148 -5.07 3.05 4.99
CA THR A 148 -6.00 4.05 5.52
C THR A 148 -6.88 3.44 6.61
N PHE A 149 -7.12 4.22 7.68
CA PHE A 149 -8.06 3.86 8.73
C PHE A 149 -9.50 3.96 8.23
N THR A 150 -10.28 2.90 8.40
CA THR A 150 -11.67 2.83 7.92
C THR A 150 -12.71 3.03 9.01
N GLY A 151 -12.35 2.90 10.29
CA GLY A 151 -13.24 3.16 11.42
C GLY A 151 -14.53 2.34 11.48
N ASN A 152 -14.60 1.23 10.72
CA ASN A 152 -15.83 0.46 10.52
C ASN A 152 -15.86 -0.87 11.30
N SER A 153 -14.83 -1.18 12.08
CA SER A 153 -14.71 -2.46 12.79
C SER A 153 -13.89 -2.33 14.06
N THR A 154 -14.33 -3.00 15.13
CA THR A 154 -13.59 -3.17 16.39
C THR A 154 -12.46 -4.20 16.26
N TYR A 155 -12.53 -5.10 15.28
CA TYR A 155 -11.51 -6.11 15.00
C TYR A 155 -10.34 -5.56 14.19
N ARG A 156 -10.39 -4.29 13.80
CA ARG A 156 -9.40 -3.67 12.92
C ARG A 156 -8.37 -2.86 13.69
N ASN A 157 -7.30 -3.51 14.11
CA ASN A 157 -6.08 -2.87 14.62
C ASN A 157 -4.96 -2.87 13.56
N VAL A 158 -5.22 -2.24 12.42
CA VAL A 158 -4.23 -2.08 11.34
C VAL A 158 -3.41 -0.82 11.60
N PRO A 159 -2.07 -0.91 11.75
CA PRO A 159 -1.24 0.28 11.85
C PRO A 159 -1.35 1.14 10.60
N SER A 160 -1.16 2.45 10.75
CA SER A 160 -1.18 3.39 9.63
C SER A 160 -0.07 3.04 8.63
N ILE A 161 1.15 2.79 9.12
CA ILE A 161 2.28 2.24 8.34
C ILE A 161 2.92 1.10 9.14
N ALA A 162 3.27 -0.01 8.47
CA ALA A 162 4.02 -1.11 9.10
C ALA A 162 4.94 -1.84 8.11
N SER A 163 6.05 -2.38 8.60
CA SER A 163 6.81 -3.43 7.94
C SER A 163 6.23 -4.78 8.35
N ARG A 164 5.87 -5.60 7.37
CA ARG A 164 5.24 -6.90 7.54
C ARG A 164 6.19 -8.00 7.07
N SER A 165 6.32 -9.06 7.85
CA SER A 165 7.17 -10.21 7.49
C SER A 165 6.60 -10.96 6.28
N LEU A 166 7.51 -11.47 5.45
CA LEU A 166 7.22 -12.34 4.30
C LEU A 166 7.78 -13.76 4.51
N ASP A 167 7.89 -14.16 5.78
CA ASP A 167 8.43 -15.46 6.20
C ASP A 167 7.77 -16.63 5.44
N LEU A 168 8.54 -17.72 5.31
CA LEU A 168 8.03 -18.97 4.77
C LEU A 168 7.16 -19.70 5.82
N ASP A 169 7.42 -19.47 7.11
CA ASP A 169 6.60 -19.95 8.22
C ASP A 169 5.23 -19.26 8.24
N PRO A 170 4.13 -20.01 8.07
CA PRO A 170 2.76 -19.49 8.17
C PRO A 170 2.44 -18.75 9.46
N ASP A 171 3.10 -19.07 10.57
CA ASP A 171 2.84 -18.41 11.86
C ASP A 171 3.39 -16.98 11.91
N ASN A 172 4.43 -16.67 11.11
CA ASN A 172 5.08 -15.37 11.05
C ASN A 172 4.71 -14.55 9.81
N LEU A 173 4.08 -15.18 8.80
CA LEU A 173 3.68 -14.50 7.57
C LEU A 173 2.68 -13.37 7.83
N PHE A 174 3.02 -12.16 7.38
CA PHE A 174 2.28 -10.90 7.57
C PHE A 174 2.18 -10.38 9.01
N GLU A 175 2.91 -10.97 9.95
CA GLU A 175 3.13 -10.34 11.25
C GLU A 175 4.00 -9.09 11.13
N ILE A 176 4.07 -8.29 12.19
CA ILE A 176 4.98 -7.14 12.24
C ILE A 176 6.41 -7.67 12.19
N ALA A 177 7.21 -7.21 11.23
CA ALA A 177 8.54 -7.76 10.93
C ALA A 177 9.49 -7.75 12.15
N THR A 178 9.42 -6.71 12.97
CA THR A 178 10.07 -6.71 14.28
C THR A 178 9.13 -6.08 15.30
N SER A 179 8.89 -6.77 16.41
CA SER A 179 8.10 -6.25 17.51
C SER A 179 8.71 -6.67 18.85
N ASP A 180 8.75 -5.72 19.80
CA ASP A 180 9.03 -5.98 21.20
C ASP A 180 7.82 -5.59 22.06
N ALA A 181 7.96 -5.67 23.39
CA ALA A 181 6.85 -5.42 24.33
C ALA A 181 6.23 -4.01 24.21
N ASN A 182 6.99 -3.02 23.71
CA ASN A 182 6.59 -1.62 23.74
C ASN A 182 6.57 -0.96 22.33
N THR A 183 7.31 -1.52 21.38
CA THR A 183 7.59 -0.93 20.07
C THR A 183 7.65 -2.00 18.99
N GLY A 184 7.79 -1.55 17.75
CA GLY A 184 8.02 -2.44 16.62
C GLY A 184 8.07 -1.63 15.34
N THR A 185 8.16 -2.32 14.21
CA THR A 185 8.20 -1.73 12.88
C THR A 185 6.81 -1.29 12.42
N LYS A 186 6.17 -0.42 13.20
CA LYS A 186 4.83 0.11 12.93
C LYS A 186 4.63 1.52 13.50
N MET A 187 3.79 2.29 12.84
CA MET A 187 3.30 3.59 13.28
C MET A 187 1.77 3.59 13.17
N SER A 188 1.10 4.05 14.23
CA SER A 188 -0.35 4.20 14.28
C SER A 188 -0.73 5.61 14.67
N VAL A 189 -1.63 6.21 13.92
CA VAL A 189 -2.28 7.46 14.32
C VAL A 189 -3.37 7.15 15.35
N THR A 190 -3.30 7.79 16.51
CA THR A 190 -4.27 7.61 17.61
C THR A 190 -5.59 8.32 17.36
N GLN A 191 -5.58 9.43 16.60
CA GLN A 191 -6.76 10.22 16.32
C GLN A 191 -7.52 9.69 15.11
N THR A 192 -8.65 9.05 15.37
CA THR A 192 -9.48 8.36 14.35
C THR A 192 -10.06 9.30 13.28
N SER A 193 -10.21 10.59 13.57
CA SER A 193 -10.66 11.60 12.58
C SER A 193 -9.56 12.05 11.62
N TYR A 194 -8.29 11.75 11.92
CA TYR A 194 -7.15 12.12 11.08
C TYR A 194 -6.84 10.99 10.09
N ILE A 195 -7.45 11.10 8.90
CA ILE A 195 -7.34 10.11 7.85
C ILE A 195 -6.14 10.42 6.93
N ILE A 196 -5.27 9.43 6.77
CA ILE A 196 -4.14 9.46 5.83
C ILE A 196 -4.53 8.70 4.57
N ASN A 197 -4.40 9.34 3.41
CA ASN A 197 -4.52 8.69 2.11
C ASN A 197 -3.12 8.39 1.56
N TYR A 198 -2.87 7.13 1.22
CA TYR A 198 -1.61 6.67 0.62
C TYR A 198 -1.73 6.64 -0.90
N VAL A 199 -0.79 7.28 -1.58
CA VAL A 199 -0.83 7.47 -3.04
C VAL A 199 0.20 6.60 -3.75
N TYR A 200 1.43 6.55 -3.25
CA TYR A 200 2.52 5.79 -3.85
C TYR A 200 3.56 5.44 -2.79
N GLY A 201 4.35 4.39 -3.05
CA GLY A 201 5.40 3.95 -2.15
C GLY A 201 6.56 3.35 -2.94
N PHE A 202 7.77 3.58 -2.46
CA PHE A 202 9.00 3.14 -3.12
C PHE A 202 10.14 3.01 -2.12
N SER A 203 11.19 2.30 -2.54
CA SER A 203 12.43 2.17 -1.80
C SER A 203 13.56 2.81 -2.59
N SER A 204 14.45 3.53 -1.90
CA SER A 204 15.63 4.16 -2.49
C SER A 204 16.70 4.38 -1.40
N GLU A 205 17.97 4.11 -1.72
CA GLU A 205 19.14 4.42 -0.88
C GLU A 205 19.06 3.99 0.61
N GLY A 206 18.48 2.80 0.88
CA GLY A 206 18.38 2.29 2.25
C GLY A 206 17.17 2.81 3.05
N PHE A 207 16.26 3.50 2.38
CA PHE A 207 15.02 4.01 2.97
C PHE A 207 13.79 3.57 2.19
N SER A 208 12.68 3.49 2.91
CA SER A 208 11.34 3.27 2.39
C SER A 208 10.53 4.55 2.52
N TYR A 209 9.80 4.89 1.45
CA TYR A 209 9.08 6.14 1.31
C TYR A 209 7.61 5.93 1.00
N PHE A 210 6.76 6.81 1.52
CA PHE A 210 5.34 6.89 1.15
C PHE A 210 4.97 8.31 0.76
N LEU A 211 4.31 8.47 -0.38
CA LEU A 211 3.59 9.68 -0.75
C LEU A 211 2.18 9.61 -0.18
N THR A 212 1.84 10.62 0.60
CA THR A 212 0.54 10.69 1.30
C THR A 212 -0.14 12.01 1.04
N THR A 213 -1.48 12.00 1.09
CA THR A 213 -2.29 13.20 1.23
C THR A 213 -3.07 13.13 2.54
N GLN A 214 -2.97 14.19 3.34
CA GLN A 214 -3.55 14.24 4.68
C GLN A 214 -3.72 15.69 5.12
N ARG A 215 -4.50 15.93 6.18
CA ARG A 215 -4.64 17.27 6.73
C ARG A 215 -3.29 17.77 7.28
N LYS A 216 -3.00 19.07 7.15
CA LYS A 216 -1.74 19.66 7.64
C LYS A 216 -1.56 19.48 9.14
N THR A 217 -2.65 19.55 9.89
CA THR A 217 -2.71 19.31 11.33
C THR A 217 -3.92 18.43 11.65
N VAL A 218 -3.99 17.95 12.90
CA VAL A 218 -5.12 17.13 13.37
C VAL A 218 -6.47 17.86 13.43
N ASN A 219 -6.48 19.18 13.26
CA ASN A 219 -7.70 19.98 13.27
C ASN A 219 -8.57 19.67 12.03
N ASP A 220 -9.87 19.50 12.23
CA ASP A 220 -10.84 19.20 11.17
C ASP A 220 -10.97 20.31 10.11
N THR A 221 -10.59 21.54 10.43
CA THR A 221 -10.58 22.66 9.48
C THR A 221 -9.27 22.78 8.69
N SER A 222 -8.26 21.99 9.03
CA SER A 222 -6.93 22.08 8.47
C SER A 222 -6.94 21.69 6.98
N PRO A 223 -6.23 22.43 6.11
CA PRO A 223 -6.17 22.12 4.70
C PRO A 223 -5.46 20.78 4.46
N TYR A 224 -5.81 20.10 3.37
CA TYR A 224 -5.06 18.92 2.93
C TYR A 224 -3.74 19.35 2.27
N ILE A 225 -2.68 18.62 2.60
CA ILE A 225 -1.35 18.76 2.01
C ILE A 225 -0.84 17.39 1.61
N SER A 226 0.14 17.38 0.72
CA SER A 226 0.91 16.19 0.43
C SER A 226 2.11 16.12 1.37
N LYS A 227 2.44 14.91 1.84
CA LYS A 227 3.66 14.67 2.60
C LYS A 227 4.43 13.48 2.05
N LEU A 228 5.75 13.55 2.14
CA LEU A 228 6.66 12.44 1.94
C LEU A 228 7.03 11.87 3.31
N VAL A 229 6.63 10.63 3.56
CA VAL A 229 7.02 9.86 4.75
C VAL A 229 8.29 9.08 4.42
N ARG A 230 9.23 8.97 5.36
CA ARG A 230 10.47 8.20 5.21
C ARG A 230 10.74 7.34 6.46
N ILE A 231 11.20 6.12 6.25
CA ILE A 231 11.65 5.18 7.29
C ILE A 231 12.95 4.50 6.83
N CYS A 232 13.94 4.34 7.71
CA CYS A 232 15.18 3.60 7.44
C CYS A 232 14.93 2.10 7.41
N HIS A 233 15.54 1.36 6.48
CA HIS A 233 15.40 -0.09 6.43
C HIS A 233 15.94 -0.78 7.69
N ASN A 234 17.06 -0.32 8.23
CA ASN A 234 17.74 -0.95 9.36
C ASN A 234 17.13 -0.58 10.73
N ASP A 235 15.97 0.09 10.75
CA ASP A 235 15.35 0.58 11.98
C ASP A 235 14.24 -0.37 12.47
N PRO A 236 14.51 -1.21 13.49
CA PRO A 236 13.54 -2.16 14.01
C PRO A 236 12.42 -1.51 14.85
N LYS A 237 12.50 -0.19 15.12
CA LYS A 237 11.62 0.51 16.06
C LYS A 237 10.88 1.71 15.46
N TYR A 238 11.12 2.01 14.19
CA TYR A 238 10.54 3.16 13.48
C TYR A 238 10.91 4.53 14.10
N TYR A 239 12.02 4.63 14.84
CA TYR A 239 12.53 5.92 15.33
C TYR A 239 12.97 6.89 14.22
N SER A 240 13.31 6.35 13.05
CA SER A 240 13.65 7.09 11.84
C SER A 240 12.43 7.61 11.08
N TYR A 241 11.21 7.30 11.54
CA TYR A 241 9.98 7.80 10.94
C TYR A 241 9.98 9.33 10.91
N THR A 242 9.87 9.89 9.71
CA THR A 242 9.78 11.34 9.52
C THR A 242 8.84 11.67 8.39
N GLU A 243 8.20 12.84 8.46
CA GLU A 243 7.31 13.36 7.44
C GLU A 243 7.73 14.78 7.07
N ILE A 244 7.86 15.03 5.78
CA ILE A 244 8.07 16.39 5.26
C ILE A 244 6.92 16.77 4.32
N PRO A 245 6.40 18.01 4.38
CA PRO A 245 5.42 18.48 3.42
C PRO A 245 6.06 18.64 2.05
N ILE A 246 5.30 18.31 1.00
CA ILE A 246 5.70 18.52 -0.39
C ILE A 246 4.58 19.29 -1.11
N THR A 247 4.96 20.28 -1.91
CA THR A 247 4.03 21.11 -2.67
C THR A 247 4.65 21.44 -4.02
N CYS A 248 3.86 21.34 -5.08
CA CYS A 248 4.24 21.82 -6.41
C CYS A 248 3.61 23.20 -6.63
N ASN A 249 4.45 24.21 -6.88
CA ASN A 249 4.00 25.58 -7.13
C ASN A 249 4.30 25.93 -8.59
N SER A 250 3.37 26.60 -9.24
CA SER A 250 3.58 27.19 -10.57
C SER A 250 3.99 28.65 -10.46
N ASP A 251 4.67 29.17 -11.49
CA ASP A 251 5.04 30.58 -11.63
C ASP A 251 3.85 31.55 -11.51
N SER A 252 2.62 31.08 -11.77
CA SER A 252 1.40 31.86 -11.61
C SER A 252 0.84 31.86 -10.16
N GLU A 253 1.68 31.60 -9.15
CA GLU A 253 1.33 31.43 -7.73
C GLU A 253 0.26 30.36 -7.42
N LYS A 254 -0.01 29.46 -8.36
CA LYS A 254 -0.95 28.34 -8.14
C LYS A 254 -0.26 27.24 -7.36
N GLN A 255 -0.90 26.79 -6.28
CA GLN A 255 -0.42 25.72 -5.42
C GLN A 255 -1.13 24.39 -5.71
N TYR A 256 -0.38 23.41 -6.18
CA TYR A 256 -0.85 22.04 -6.39
C TYR A 256 -0.47 21.20 -5.16
N ASN A 257 -1.43 21.11 -4.22
CA ASN A 257 -1.21 20.56 -2.89
C ASN A 257 -1.53 19.06 -2.76
N LEU A 258 -2.16 18.44 -3.76
CA LEU A 258 -2.61 17.04 -3.70
C LEU A 258 -1.88 16.17 -4.73
N VAL A 259 -0.93 15.36 -4.30
CA VAL A 259 -0.28 14.34 -5.15
C VAL A 259 -1.31 13.29 -5.57
N GLN A 260 -1.30 12.93 -6.85
CA GLN A 260 -2.25 11.98 -7.47
C GLN A 260 -1.58 10.66 -7.86
N ALA A 261 -0.32 10.71 -8.28
CA ALA A 261 0.50 9.54 -8.58
C ALA A 261 1.99 9.90 -8.45
N GLY A 262 2.81 8.87 -8.27
CA GLY A 262 4.27 9.00 -8.23
C GLY A 262 4.93 7.83 -8.96
N PHE A 263 6.15 8.06 -9.44
CA PHE A 263 6.98 7.05 -10.08
C PHE A 263 8.45 7.39 -9.92
N VAL A 264 9.26 6.45 -9.44
CA VAL A 264 10.72 6.64 -9.32
C VAL A 264 11.43 5.99 -10.50
N ARG A 265 12.35 6.74 -11.12
CA ARG A 265 13.20 6.25 -12.20
C ARG A 265 14.55 6.95 -12.21
N LYS A 266 15.53 6.32 -12.88
CA LYS A 266 16.78 6.96 -13.27
C LYS A 266 16.52 8.05 -14.33
N PRO A 267 17.14 9.24 -14.19
CA PRO A 267 16.85 10.42 -15.04
C PRO A 267 17.43 10.35 -16.46
N GLY A 268 18.40 9.47 -16.72
CA GLY A 268 19.19 9.52 -17.96
C GLY A 268 20.27 10.62 -17.92
N SER A 269 21.07 10.76 -18.98
CA SER A 269 22.24 11.64 -19.00
C SER A 269 21.89 13.13 -18.90
N ASP A 270 20.91 13.55 -19.70
CA ASP A 270 20.66 14.98 -19.93
C ASP A 270 20.01 15.62 -18.72
N LEU A 271 18.98 14.97 -18.17
CA LEU A 271 18.31 15.41 -16.95
C LEU A 271 19.22 15.29 -15.72
N ALA A 272 20.06 14.25 -15.64
CA ALA A 272 21.05 14.14 -14.56
C ALA A 272 22.01 15.33 -14.56
N LYS A 273 22.51 15.72 -15.74
CA LYS A 273 23.40 16.87 -15.90
C LYS A 273 22.73 18.18 -15.48
N ASP A 274 21.47 18.39 -15.87
CA ASP A 274 20.70 19.60 -15.53
C ASP A 274 20.42 19.70 -14.02
N MET A 275 20.14 18.56 -13.39
CA MET A 275 19.89 18.47 -11.94
C MET A 275 21.17 18.45 -11.09
N GLY A 276 22.35 18.33 -11.70
CA GLY A 276 23.62 18.21 -10.96
C GLY A 276 23.79 16.90 -10.20
N ILE A 277 23.17 15.82 -10.68
CA ILE A 277 23.19 14.48 -10.08
C ILE A 277 23.80 13.46 -11.04
N THR A 278 23.99 12.21 -10.61
CA THR A 278 24.47 11.13 -11.48
C THR A 278 23.32 10.46 -12.24
N SER A 279 23.62 9.82 -13.37
CA SER A 279 22.63 9.02 -14.11
C SER A 279 22.18 7.76 -13.36
N GLN A 280 22.85 7.43 -12.26
CA GLN A 280 22.50 6.31 -11.37
C GLN A 280 21.68 6.75 -10.16
N ASP A 281 21.45 8.05 -9.98
CA ASP A 281 20.66 8.55 -8.85
C ASP A 281 19.16 8.37 -9.16
N ASP A 282 18.35 8.25 -8.11
CA ASP A 282 16.89 8.12 -8.24
C ASP A 282 16.22 9.50 -8.32
N VAL A 283 15.29 9.66 -9.26
CA VAL A 283 14.43 10.84 -9.36
C VAL A 283 12.97 10.42 -9.20
N LEU A 284 12.26 11.13 -8.31
CA LEU A 284 10.83 10.99 -8.11
C LEU A 284 10.08 11.92 -9.07
N PHE A 285 9.33 11.32 -9.98
CA PHE A 285 8.33 12.01 -10.79
C PHE A 285 6.98 11.91 -10.07
N ALA A 286 6.28 13.02 -9.87
CA ALA A 286 4.99 13.04 -9.23
C ALA A 286 4.08 14.08 -9.88
N VAL A 287 2.79 13.74 -10.01
CA VAL A 287 1.76 14.62 -10.57
C VAL A 287 0.86 15.13 -9.45
N PHE A 288 0.55 16.42 -9.48
CA PHE A 288 -0.18 17.10 -8.43
C PHE A 288 -1.45 17.76 -8.98
N ALA A 289 -2.45 17.90 -8.11
CA ALA A 289 -3.69 18.61 -8.39
C ALA A 289 -3.96 19.66 -7.31
N GLU A 290 -4.65 20.72 -7.69
CA GLU A 290 -5.17 21.70 -6.74
C GLU A 290 -6.40 21.12 -6.01
N SER A 291 -6.52 21.36 -4.71
CA SER A 291 -7.74 21.04 -3.97
C SER A 291 -8.94 21.88 -4.41
N LYS A 292 -10.16 21.30 -4.47
CA LYS A 292 -11.38 22.01 -4.90
C LYS A 292 -11.71 23.26 -4.08
N ASN A 293 -11.37 23.30 -2.79
CA ASN A 293 -11.61 24.43 -1.88
C ASN A 293 -10.34 24.78 -1.09
N PRO A 294 -9.41 25.58 -1.65
CA PRO A 294 -8.16 25.92 -0.98
C PRO A 294 -8.35 26.83 0.25
N GLY A 295 -9.37 27.71 0.24
CA GLY A 295 -9.61 28.75 1.24
C GLY A 295 -10.61 28.42 2.36
N GLY A 296 -10.95 27.15 2.57
CA GLY A 296 -11.88 26.69 3.63
C GLY A 296 -11.43 25.36 4.23
N LYS A 297 -12.31 24.62 4.96
CA LYS A 297 -12.02 23.23 5.40
C LYS A 297 -11.57 22.44 4.17
N GLY A 298 -10.25 22.21 4.03
CA GLY A 298 -9.67 21.82 2.75
C GLY A 298 -10.30 20.54 2.23
N SER A 299 -10.58 20.47 0.93
CA SER A 299 -11.10 19.26 0.30
C SER A 299 -9.94 18.33 -0.07
N ASN A 300 -10.07 17.04 0.23
CA ASN A 300 -9.18 16.00 -0.31
C ASN A 300 -9.48 15.67 -1.78
N ARG A 301 -10.43 16.37 -2.41
CA ARG A 301 -10.81 16.13 -3.81
C ARG A 301 -10.02 17.05 -4.75
N PRO A 302 -9.38 16.48 -5.78
CA PRO A 302 -8.67 17.27 -6.79
C PRO A 302 -9.65 18.05 -7.68
N LYS A 303 -9.25 19.24 -8.12
CA LYS A 303 -9.85 19.94 -9.27
C LYS A 303 -9.50 19.19 -10.56
N ASN A 304 -10.21 19.51 -11.65
CA ASN A 304 -9.96 18.91 -12.96
C ASN A 304 -8.65 19.38 -13.63
N SER A 305 -7.92 20.30 -13.00
CA SER A 305 -6.62 20.79 -13.45
C SER A 305 -5.48 20.14 -12.68
N SER A 306 -4.63 19.39 -13.39
CA SER A 306 -3.38 18.80 -12.87
C SER A 306 -2.16 19.55 -13.38
N ALA A 307 -1.06 19.47 -12.62
CA ALA A 307 0.29 19.84 -13.03
C ALA A 307 1.23 18.65 -12.82
#